data_AF-U1S0H2-F1
#
_entry.id   AF-U1S0H2-F1
#
_cell.length_a   1.000
_cell.length_b   1.000
_cell.length_c   1.000
_cell.angle_alpha   90.00
_cell.angle_beta   90.00
_cell.angle_gamma   90.00
#
_symmetry.space_group_name_H-M   'P 1'
#
loop_
_entity.id
_entity.type
_entity.pdbx_description
1 polymer ?
#
loop_
_entity_poly.entity_id
_entity_poly.type
_entity_poly.pdbx_seq_one_letter_code
_entity_poly.pdbx_strand_id
1 'polypeptide(L)'
;MQDQAPGDRRRDSWKDSWGPARARLTDLAEDYARLLASQDPAAAEATGLPSRTLLPDVGPEALAERNRVERRLHQLVRAVETPRSLTGNHGAKDDDARDSTPGDGDPWGRAPLAVRVLRAHLLERLGTSIDLIESADQGAELNILTSPFQGVRRRLITLPTDLPGSTSSVQDWADLVDRYRAAPRALTGIRDSLAVSAAQGVLPPRGQVEAVARQTDDLARILASQARGDLSGGGHAAPGGAL
;
A
#
# COMPACT_ATOMS: atom_id res chain seq x y z
N MET A 1 -20.45 -17.44 43.05
CA MET A 1 -20.62 -18.11 41.75
C MET A 1 -21.70 -17.36 41.01
N GLN A 2 -21.35 -16.42 40.13
CA GLN A 2 -22.32 -15.64 39.38
C GLN A 2 -22.81 -16.47 38.20
N ASP A 3 -24.11 -16.73 38.19
CA ASP A 3 -24.81 -17.53 37.21
C ASP A 3 -24.93 -16.73 35.91
N GLN A 4 -24.20 -17.14 34.88
CA GLN A 4 -24.26 -16.52 33.55
C GLN A 4 -25.65 -16.75 32.95
N ALA A 5 -26.37 -15.65 32.67
CA ALA A 5 -27.68 -15.69 32.05
C ALA A 5 -27.63 -16.41 30.68
N PRO A 6 -28.60 -17.31 30.38
CA PRO A 6 -28.57 -18.18 29.20
C PRO A 6 -28.60 -17.46 27.84
N GLY A 7 -28.95 -16.16 27.81
CA GLY A 7 -28.95 -15.34 26.60
C GLY A 7 -27.56 -14.88 26.14
N ASP A 8 -26.58 -14.79 27.05
CA ASP A 8 -25.24 -14.24 26.75
C ASP A 8 -24.39 -15.27 26.00
N ARG A 9 -24.44 -16.55 26.44
CA ARG A 9 -23.74 -17.65 25.79
C ARG A 9 -24.18 -17.88 24.34
N ARG A 10 -25.45 -17.64 24.00
CA ARG A 10 -25.93 -17.74 22.60
C ARG A 10 -25.45 -16.60 21.73
N ARG A 11 -25.33 -15.38 22.27
CA ARG A 11 -24.82 -14.21 21.53
C ARG A 11 -23.34 -14.37 21.20
N ASP A 12 -22.56 -14.90 22.13
CA ASP A 12 -21.12 -15.11 21.91
C ASP A 12 -20.85 -16.31 21.00
N SER A 13 -21.56 -17.42 21.18
CA SER A 13 -21.48 -18.59 20.28
C SER A 13 -21.77 -18.24 18.81
N TRP A 14 -22.69 -17.31 18.55
CA TRP A 14 -22.96 -16.86 17.19
C TRP A 14 -21.87 -15.94 16.63
N LYS A 15 -21.26 -15.06 17.44
CA LYS A 15 -20.09 -14.27 17.00
C LYS A 15 -18.91 -15.18 16.69
N ASP A 16 -18.71 -16.23 17.48
CA ASP A 16 -17.65 -17.22 17.29
C ASP A 16 -17.79 -17.99 15.96
N SER A 17 -19.02 -18.15 15.46
CA SER A 17 -19.26 -18.78 14.15
C SER A 17 -18.60 -18.02 12.98
N TRP A 18 -18.37 -16.71 13.13
CA TRP A 18 -17.67 -15.88 12.14
C TRP A 18 -16.14 -15.89 12.31
N GLY A 19 -15.60 -16.62 13.29
CA GLY A 19 -14.17 -16.76 13.54
C GLY A 19 -13.36 -17.14 12.29
N PRO A 20 -13.74 -18.20 11.54
CA PRO A 20 -13.04 -18.60 10.32
C PRO A 20 -13.04 -17.50 9.24
N ALA A 21 -14.18 -16.84 9.01
CA ALA A 21 -14.28 -15.76 8.04
C ALA A 21 -13.42 -14.56 8.45
N ARG A 22 -13.42 -14.21 9.74
CA ARG A 22 -12.56 -13.15 10.28
C ARG A 22 -11.08 -13.48 10.08
N ALA A 23 -10.65 -14.68 10.46
CA ALA A 23 -9.27 -15.12 10.31
C ALA A 23 -8.84 -15.03 8.83
N ARG A 24 -9.67 -15.57 7.92
CA ARG A 24 -9.38 -15.54 6.49
C ARG A 24 -9.27 -14.12 5.93
N LEU A 25 -10.14 -13.20 6.34
CA LEU A 25 -10.08 -11.80 5.92
C LEU A 25 -8.83 -11.10 6.48
N THR A 26 -8.44 -11.41 7.72
CA THR A 26 -7.20 -10.88 8.32
C THR A 26 -5.97 -11.37 7.54
N ASP A 27 -5.90 -12.66 7.18
CA ASP A 27 -4.80 -13.20 6.38
C ASP A 27 -4.70 -12.48 5.02
N LEU A 28 -5.84 -12.26 4.36
CA LEU A 28 -5.89 -11.53 3.08
C LEU A 28 -5.49 -10.06 3.22
N ALA A 29 -5.84 -9.41 4.32
CA ALA A 29 -5.39 -8.06 4.62
C ALA A 29 -3.88 -7.99 4.84
N GLU A 30 -3.31 -9.00 5.50
CA GLU A 30 -1.87 -9.10 5.73
C GLU A 30 -1.11 -9.38 4.43
N ASP A 31 -1.65 -10.25 3.56
CA ASP A 31 -1.11 -10.48 2.22
C ASP A 31 -1.13 -9.21 1.37
N TYR A 32 -2.21 -8.42 1.46
CA TYR A 32 -2.28 -7.13 0.79
C TYR A 32 -1.26 -6.13 1.36
N ALA A 33 -1.09 -6.06 2.69
CA ALA A 33 -0.09 -5.20 3.31
C ALA A 33 1.33 -5.58 2.88
N ARG A 34 1.64 -6.88 2.80
CA ARG A 34 2.92 -7.40 2.29
C ARG A 34 3.15 -7.02 0.83
N LEU A 35 2.12 -7.11 -0.01
CA LEU A 35 2.20 -6.67 -1.40
C LEU A 35 2.59 -5.19 -1.48
N LEU A 36 1.88 -4.32 -0.76
CA LEU A 36 2.16 -2.87 -0.77
C LEU A 36 3.57 -2.57 -0.23
N ALA A 37 3.98 -3.21 0.87
CA ALA A 37 5.32 -3.07 1.44
C ALA A 37 6.43 -3.51 0.46
N SER A 38 6.15 -4.53 -0.36
CA SER A 38 7.10 -4.99 -1.39
C SER A 38 7.26 -4.02 -2.56
N GLN A 39 6.37 -3.05 -2.72
CA GLN A 39 6.39 -2.11 -3.86
C GLN A 39 6.78 -0.69 -3.45
N ASP A 40 6.52 -0.31 -2.21
CA ASP A 40 6.85 1.02 -1.70
C ASP A 40 7.49 0.95 -0.30
N PRO A 41 8.72 1.45 -0.12
CA PRO A 41 9.33 1.52 1.20
C PRO A 41 8.51 2.35 2.21
N ALA A 42 7.77 3.37 1.76
CA ALA A 42 6.90 4.14 2.65
C ALA A 42 5.74 3.29 3.18
N ALA A 43 5.20 2.38 2.36
CA ALA A 43 4.19 1.42 2.80
C ALA A 43 4.78 0.40 3.79
N ALA A 44 6.02 -0.05 3.56
CA ALA A 44 6.73 -0.94 4.47
C ALA A 44 6.90 -0.30 5.87
N GLU A 45 7.35 0.95 5.92
CA GLU A 45 7.48 1.70 7.18
C GLU A 45 6.14 1.92 7.88
N ALA A 46 5.11 2.34 7.14
CA ALA A 46 3.78 2.60 7.70
C ALA A 46 3.14 1.34 8.30
N THR A 47 3.48 0.17 7.77
CA THR A 47 2.96 -1.13 8.23
C THR A 47 3.90 -1.84 9.22
N GLY A 48 5.13 -1.35 9.40
CA GLY A 48 6.19 -2.04 10.16
C GLY A 48 6.64 -3.35 9.52
N LEU A 49 6.29 -3.60 8.26
CA LEU A 49 6.67 -4.82 7.53
C LEU A 49 8.07 -4.67 6.94
N PRO A 50 8.89 -5.73 6.95
CA PRO A 50 10.18 -5.69 6.30
C PRO A 50 10.02 -5.58 4.78
N SER A 51 10.86 -4.78 4.14
CA SER A 51 10.93 -4.67 2.69
C SER A 51 12.37 -4.53 2.23
N ARG A 52 12.67 -5.07 1.04
CA ARG A 52 13.94 -4.87 0.33
C ARG A 52 13.84 -3.75 -0.71
N THR A 53 12.66 -3.17 -0.87
CA THR A 53 12.38 -2.17 -1.89
C THR A 53 12.91 -0.84 -1.41
N LEU A 54 13.90 -0.30 -2.13
CA LEU A 54 14.62 0.91 -1.74
C LEU A 54 13.90 2.19 -2.17
N LEU A 55 13.16 2.11 -3.27
CA LEU A 55 12.43 3.20 -3.90
C LEU A 55 11.11 2.67 -4.47
N PRO A 56 10.06 3.49 -4.59
CA PRO A 56 8.78 3.07 -5.16
C PRO A 56 8.94 2.40 -6.53
N ASP A 57 8.37 1.20 -6.69
CA ASP A 57 8.32 0.48 -7.95
C ASP A 57 6.93 0.63 -8.59
N VAL A 58 6.86 1.57 -9.53
CA VAL A 58 5.62 1.93 -10.23
C VAL A 58 5.76 1.81 -11.75
N GLY A 59 6.74 1.04 -12.23
CA GLY A 59 6.89 0.78 -13.66
C GLY A 59 5.70 0.02 -14.25
N PRO A 60 5.52 0.00 -15.59
CA PRO A 60 4.37 -0.64 -16.21
C PRO A 60 4.22 -2.12 -15.87
N GLU A 61 5.35 -2.85 -15.81
CA GLU A 61 5.37 -4.27 -15.41
C GLU A 61 4.99 -4.45 -13.94
N ALA A 62 5.46 -3.56 -13.06
CA ALA A 62 5.13 -3.59 -11.63
C ALA A 62 3.64 -3.30 -11.38
N LEU A 63 3.08 -2.31 -12.09
CA LEU A 63 1.65 -2.00 -12.03
C LEU A 63 0.79 -3.13 -12.60
N ALA A 64 1.22 -3.76 -13.71
CA ALA A 64 0.53 -4.92 -14.27
C ALA A 64 0.55 -6.11 -13.30
N GLU A 65 1.68 -6.37 -12.65
CA GLU A 65 1.78 -7.44 -11.67
C GLU A 65 0.95 -7.15 -10.42
N ARG A 66 1.00 -5.90 -9.92
CA ARG A 66 0.13 -5.43 -8.83
C ARG A 66 -1.34 -5.71 -9.15
N ASN A 67 -1.81 -5.29 -10.32
CA ASN A 67 -3.20 -5.47 -10.74
C ASN A 67 -3.58 -6.96 -10.76
N ARG A 68 -2.73 -7.85 -11.28
CA ARG A 68 -2.98 -9.30 -11.26
C ARG A 68 -3.16 -9.82 -9.83
N VAL A 69 -2.26 -9.45 -8.92
CA VAL A 69 -2.31 -9.89 -7.52
C VAL A 69 -3.53 -9.31 -6.81
N GLU A 70 -3.83 -8.03 -7.00
CA GLU A 70 -5.00 -7.36 -6.40
C GLU A 70 -6.31 -7.94 -6.89
N ARG A 71 -6.44 -8.27 -8.19
CA ARG A 71 -7.62 -8.96 -8.74
C ARG A 71 -7.81 -10.32 -8.09
N ARG A 72 -6.72 -11.08 -7.90
CA ARG A 72 -6.75 -12.36 -7.19
C ARG A 72 -7.17 -12.19 -5.73
N LEU A 73 -6.60 -11.23 -5.01
CA LEU A 73 -6.97 -10.92 -3.63
C LEU A 73 -8.45 -10.51 -3.53
N HIS A 74 -8.92 -9.64 -4.42
CA HIS A 74 -10.31 -9.20 -4.47
C HIS A 74 -11.27 -10.38 -4.69
N GLN A 75 -10.94 -11.30 -5.59
CA GLN A 75 -11.69 -12.54 -5.78
C GLN A 75 -11.70 -13.42 -4.52
N LEU A 76 -10.55 -13.56 -3.84
CA LEU A 76 -10.45 -14.33 -2.60
C LEU A 76 -11.28 -13.72 -1.47
N VAL A 77 -11.31 -12.38 -1.34
CA VAL A 77 -12.16 -11.68 -0.37
C VAL A 77 -13.64 -11.90 -0.68
N ARG A 78 -14.04 -11.90 -1.96
CA ARG A 78 -15.42 -12.20 -2.38
C ARG A 78 -15.81 -13.65 -2.09
N ALA A 79 -14.87 -14.58 -2.23
CA ALA A 79 -15.07 -16.01 -2.04
C ALA A 79 -15.02 -16.46 -0.56
N VAL A 80 -14.73 -15.57 0.39
CA VAL A 80 -14.79 -15.91 1.82
C VAL A 80 -16.22 -16.37 2.16
N GLU A 81 -16.33 -17.58 2.69
CA GLU A 81 -17.62 -18.17 3.04
C GLU A 81 -18.21 -17.52 4.30
N THR A 82 -19.53 -17.33 4.30
CA THR A 82 -20.28 -16.96 5.51
C THR A 82 -20.59 -18.20 6.34
N PRO A 83 -20.75 -18.10 7.66
CA PRO A 83 -21.19 -19.22 8.49
C PRO A 83 -22.48 -19.81 7.91
N ARG A 84 -22.53 -21.13 7.78
CA ARG A 84 -23.74 -21.82 7.30
C ARG A 84 -24.91 -21.44 8.22
N SER A 85 -26.02 -21.01 7.63
CA SER A 85 -27.22 -20.69 8.40
C SER A 85 -27.65 -21.94 9.18
N LEU A 86 -27.76 -21.84 10.51
CA LEU A 86 -28.21 -22.94 11.37
C LEU A 86 -29.69 -23.32 11.13
N THR A 87 -30.37 -22.65 10.21
CA THR A 87 -31.76 -22.89 9.83
C THR A 87 -31.82 -23.76 8.57
N GLY A 88 -31.48 -25.03 8.73
CA GLY A 88 -31.60 -26.04 7.69
C GLY A 88 -31.93 -27.39 8.31
N ASN A 89 -32.99 -27.44 9.11
CA ASN A 89 -33.79 -28.64 9.41
C ASN A 89 -34.94 -28.31 10.37
N HIS A 90 -36.00 -27.65 9.88
CA HIS A 90 -37.35 -27.85 10.42
C HIS A 90 -38.23 -28.22 9.25
N GLY A 91 -38.39 -29.53 9.05
CA GLY A 91 -39.49 -30.06 8.29
C GLY A 91 -40.77 -29.74 9.04
N ALA A 92 -41.43 -28.66 8.67
CA ALA A 92 -42.84 -28.44 8.96
C ALA A 92 -43.50 -28.19 7.60
N LYS A 93 -44.18 -29.23 7.09
CA LYS A 93 -45.34 -29.01 6.25
C LYS A 93 -46.26 -28.11 7.06
N ASP A 94 -46.57 -26.94 6.54
CA ASP A 94 -47.90 -26.37 6.67
C ASP A 94 -48.09 -25.37 5.52
N ASP A 95 -49.08 -25.72 4.70
CA ASP A 95 -49.61 -24.90 3.63
C ASP A 95 -50.28 -23.67 4.25
N ASP A 96 -49.73 -22.48 4.02
CA ASP A 96 -50.54 -21.26 3.97
C ASP A 96 -49.81 -20.15 3.23
N ALA A 97 -50.35 -19.82 2.06
CA ALA A 97 -49.90 -18.75 1.19
C ALA A 97 -50.26 -17.39 1.80
N ARG A 98 -49.31 -16.75 2.49
CA ARG A 98 -49.29 -15.29 2.71
C ARG A 98 -47.88 -14.74 2.59
N ASP A 99 -47.73 -13.89 1.57
CA ASP A 99 -46.82 -12.73 1.51
C ASP A 99 -45.53 -12.87 2.33
N SER A 100 -44.60 -13.67 1.83
CA SER A 100 -43.23 -13.66 2.31
C SER A 100 -42.42 -12.83 1.33
N THR A 101 -42.15 -11.58 1.72
CA THR A 101 -41.03 -10.79 1.17
C THR A 101 -39.78 -11.67 1.17
N PRO A 102 -38.96 -11.68 0.09
CA PRO A 102 -37.76 -12.49 0.07
C PRO A 102 -36.85 -12.04 1.20
N GLY A 103 -36.78 -12.85 2.25
CA GLY A 103 -35.85 -12.70 3.36
C GLY A 103 -34.42 -13.05 2.95
N ASP A 104 -33.98 -12.64 1.75
CA ASP A 104 -32.61 -12.73 1.26
C ASP A 104 -31.82 -11.50 1.72
N GLY A 105 -31.84 -11.23 3.03
CA GLY A 105 -30.96 -10.22 3.61
C GLY A 105 -29.52 -10.65 3.40
N ASP A 106 -28.70 -9.78 2.79
CA ASP A 106 -27.25 -9.96 2.63
C ASP A 106 -26.67 -10.67 3.87
N PRO A 107 -26.11 -11.89 3.73
CA PRO A 107 -25.65 -12.67 4.88
C PRO A 107 -24.58 -11.91 5.69
N TRP A 108 -23.84 -11.00 5.04
CA TRP A 108 -22.88 -10.11 5.68
C TRP A 108 -23.52 -9.01 6.52
N GLY A 109 -24.78 -8.66 6.26
CA GLY A 109 -25.58 -7.72 7.07
C GLY A 109 -25.78 -8.17 8.52
N ARG A 110 -25.61 -9.47 8.79
CA ARG A 110 -25.67 -10.04 10.15
C ARG A 110 -24.29 -10.25 10.79
N ALA A 111 -23.19 -10.15 10.05
CA ALA A 111 -21.84 -10.39 10.58
C ALA A 111 -21.45 -9.41 11.69
N PRO A 112 -20.59 -9.78 12.66
CA PRO A 112 -20.04 -8.83 13.62
C PRO A 112 -19.43 -7.61 12.93
N LEU A 113 -19.52 -6.42 13.55
CA LEU A 113 -19.11 -5.15 12.95
C LEU A 113 -17.68 -5.20 12.39
N ALA A 114 -16.73 -5.75 13.16
CA ALA A 114 -15.33 -5.86 12.74
C ALA A 114 -15.16 -6.69 11.46
N VAL A 115 -15.94 -7.77 11.29
CA VAL A 115 -15.86 -8.65 10.13
C VAL A 115 -16.45 -7.98 8.89
N ARG A 116 -17.65 -7.39 9.01
CA ARG A 116 -18.28 -6.70 7.88
C ARG A 116 -17.47 -5.49 7.41
N VAL A 117 -16.90 -4.71 8.35
CA VAL A 117 -16.10 -3.53 8.03
C VAL A 117 -14.80 -3.94 7.35
N LEU A 118 -14.10 -4.96 7.88
CA LEU A 118 -12.87 -5.45 7.26
C LEU A 118 -13.11 -5.94 5.83
N ARG A 119 -14.16 -6.74 5.61
CA ARG A 119 -14.51 -7.20 4.26
C ARG A 119 -14.84 -6.03 3.33
N ALA A 120 -15.70 -5.11 3.76
CA ALA A 120 -16.10 -3.97 2.95
C ALA A 120 -14.89 -3.10 2.60
N HIS A 121 -14.01 -2.85 3.57
CA HIS A 121 -12.77 -2.09 3.38
C HIS A 121 -11.83 -2.74 2.38
N LEU A 122 -11.60 -4.06 2.47
CA LEU A 122 -10.76 -4.77 1.51
C LEU A 122 -11.34 -4.74 0.10
N LEU A 123 -12.66 -4.96 -0.03
CA LEU A 123 -13.32 -4.93 -1.34
C LEU A 123 -13.25 -3.55 -1.97
N GLU A 124 -13.54 -2.50 -1.20
CA GLU A 124 -13.46 -1.11 -1.68
C GLU A 124 -12.03 -0.76 -2.08
N ARG A 125 -11.04 -0.97 -1.20
CA ARG A 125 -9.65 -0.60 -1.50
C ARG A 125 -9.07 -1.35 -2.69
N LEU A 126 -9.29 -2.66 -2.76
CA LEU A 126 -8.80 -3.46 -3.88
C LEU A 126 -9.52 -3.07 -5.17
N GLY A 127 -10.84 -2.89 -5.13
CA GLY A 127 -11.63 -2.44 -6.29
C GLY A 127 -11.15 -1.09 -6.83
N THR A 128 -11.08 -0.09 -5.96
CA THR A 128 -10.59 1.26 -6.31
C THR A 128 -9.18 1.21 -6.88
N SER A 129 -8.28 0.43 -6.28
CA SER A 129 -6.90 0.29 -6.78
C SER A 129 -6.83 -0.37 -8.16
N ILE A 130 -7.60 -1.44 -8.37
CA ILE A 130 -7.72 -2.11 -9.67
C ILE A 130 -8.23 -1.13 -10.73
N ASP A 131 -9.29 -0.40 -10.43
CA ASP A 131 -9.91 0.56 -11.35
C ASP A 131 -8.90 1.66 -11.75
N LEU A 132 -8.14 2.20 -10.80
CA LEU A 132 -7.11 3.22 -11.05
C LEU A 132 -5.94 2.70 -11.91
N ILE A 133 -5.58 1.42 -11.78
CA ILE A 133 -4.53 0.83 -12.63
C ILE A 133 -5.08 0.58 -14.04
N GLU A 134 -6.31 0.07 -14.15
CA GLU A 134 -6.94 -0.27 -15.43
C GLU A 134 -7.34 0.97 -16.23
N SER A 135 -7.68 2.07 -15.57
CA SER A 135 -7.89 3.37 -16.21
C SER A 135 -6.60 4.09 -16.59
N ALA A 136 -5.43 3.52 -16.27
CA ALA A 136 -4.12 4.16 -16.37
C ALA A 136 -3.93 5.43 -15.51
N ASP A 137 -4.88 5.78 -14.65
CA ASP A 137 -4.75 6.91 -13.73
C ASP A 137 -3.54 6.74 -12.81
N GLN A 138 -3.28 5.51 -12.37
CA GLN A 138 -2.16 5.24 -11.47
C GLN A 138 -0.80 5.31 -12.16
N GLY A 139 -0.73 5.04 -13.46
CA GLY A 139 0.49 5.29 -14.24
C GLY A 139 0.68 6.78 -14.56
N ALA A 140 -0.40 7.55 -14.59
CA ALA A 140 -0.40 9.00 -14.76
C ALA A 140 -0.22 9.79 -13.44
N GLU A 141 0.03 9.11 -12.32
CA GLU A 141 0.14 9.75 -11.01
C GLU A 141 1.37 10.67 -10.94
N LEU A 142 1.14 11.98 -11.13
CA LEU A 142 2.17 13.00 -11.02
C LEU A 142 1.60 14.27 -10.38
N ASN A 143 2.05 14.55 -9.16
CA ASN A 143 1.70 15.76 -8.43
C ASN A 143 2.77 16.14 -7.39
N ILE A 144 2.66 17.37 -6.86
CA ILE A 144 3.63 17.98 -5.93
C ILE A 144 3.54 17.48 -4.48
N LEU A 145 2.45 16.82 -4.08
CA LEU A 145 2.21 16.43 -2.68
C LEU A 145 2.59 14.97 -2.43
N THR A 146 1.98 14.08 -3.19
CA THR A 146 2.01 12.64 -3.00
C THR A 146 1.99 11.99 -4.37
N SER A 147 3.18 11.72 -4.92
CA SER A 147 3.35 10.94 -6.15
C SER A 147 4.59 10.05 -6.03
N PRO A 148 4.76 9.03 -6.88
CA PRO A 148 5.93 8.16 -6.83
C PRO A 148 7.25 8.94 -6.93
N PHE A 149 7.28 10.04 -7.70
CA PHE A 149 8.43 10.93 -7.75
C PHE A 149 8.73 11.58 -6.39
N GLN A 150 7.71 12.02 -5.64
CA GLN A 150 7.94 12.57 -4.30
C GLN A 150 8.49 11.52 -3.33
N GLY A 151 8.05 10.27 -3.46
CA GLY A 151 8.60 9.13 -2.71
C GLY A 151 10.09 8.94 -3.01
N VAL A 152 10.47 8.90 -4.30
CA VAL A 152 11.87 8.83 -4.72
C VAL A 152 12.67 10.02 -4.18
N ARG A 153 12.21 11.25 -4.43
CA ARG A 153 12.87 12.47 -3.98
C ARG A 153 13.10 12.47 -2.47
N ARG A 154 12.06 12.19 -1.67
CA ARG A 154 12.15 12.13 -0.21
C ARG A 154 13.24 11.17 0.22
N ARG A 155 13.23 9.96 -0.35
CA ARG A 155 14.23 8.92 -0.04
C ARG A 155 15.64 9.32 -0.43
N LEU A 156 15.86 10.05 -1.51
CA LEU A 156 17.21 10.45 -1.91
C LEU A 156 17.78 11.59 -1.06
N ILE A 157 16.92 12.51 -0.59
CA ILE A 157 17.37 13.67 0.20
C ILE A 157 17.42 13.41 1.70
N THR A 158 16.81 12.33 2.20
CA THR A 158 16.89 11.98 3.62
C THR A 158 18.25 11.37 3.94
N LEU A 159 19.08 12.16 4.63
CA LEU A 159 20.41 11.75 5.08
C LEU A 159 20.32 10.96 6.40
N PRO A 160 21.27 10.07 6.69
CA PRO A 160 21.35 9.36 7.97
C PRO A 160 21.27 10.27 9.20
N THR A 161 21.83 11.47 9.10
CA THR A 161 21.89 12.48 10.16
C THR A 161 20.55 13.16 10.44
N ASP A 162 19.59 13.09 9.52
CA ASP A 162 18.28 13.72 9.69
C ASP A 162 17.34 12.88 10.58
N LEU A 163 17.75 11.64 10.91
CA LEU A 163 16.93 10.70 11.68
C LEU A 163 17.06 10.96 13.19
N PRO A 164 15.94 11.19 13.92
CA PRO A 164 15.97 11.48 15.35
C PRO A 164 16.64 10.37 16.16
N GLY A 165 17.58 10.74 17.03
CA GLY A 165 18.28 9.79 17.91
C GLY A 165 19.33 8.90 17.22
N SER A 166 19.65 9.16 15.94
CA SER A 166 20.62 8.36 15.21
C SER A 166 22.05 8.87 15.42
N THR A 167 22.93 8.02 15.95
CA THR A 167 24.37 8.13 15.69
C THR A 167 24.60 7.52 14.31
N SER A 168 24.76 8.34 13.28
CA SER A 168 24.89 7.85 11.89
C SER A 168 25.91 6.72 11.81
N SER A 169 25.47 5.55 11.37
CA SER A 169 26.31 4.36 11.24
C SER A 169 26.89 4.26 9.82
N VAL A 170 27.94 3.43 9.67
CA VAL A 170 28.47 3.08 8.33
C VAL A 170 27.40 2.42 7.46
N GLN A 171 26.48 1.67 8.08
CA GLN A 171 25.38 1.00 7.38
C GLN A 171 24.39 2.00 6.80
N ASP A 172 24.02 3.05 7.54
CA ASP A 172 23.05 4.05 7.05
C ASP A 172 23.55 4.77 5.79
N TRP A 173 24.86 5.00 5.69
CA TRP A 173 25.51 5.54 4.50
C TRP A 173 25.54 4.53 3.35
N ALA A 174 25.78 3.25 3.64
CA ALA A 174 25.70 2.19 2.62
C ALA A 174 24.27 2.09 2.02
N ASP A 175 23.25 2.14 2.88
CA ASP A 175 21.84 2.12 2.46
C ASP A 175 21.46 3.36 1.63
N LEU A 176 22.04 4.53 1.93
CA LEU A 176 21.90 5.72 1.09
C LEU A 176 22.53 5.52 -0.29
N VAL A 177 23.74 4.96 -0.36
CA VAL A 177 24.40 4.65 -1.63
C VAL A 177 23.57 3.68 -2.47
N ASP A 178 22.99 2.65 -1.85
CA ASP A 178 22.14 1.69 -2.56
C ASP A 178 20.85 2.34 -3.10
N ARG A 179 20.25 3.29 -2.35
CA ARG A 179 19.14 4.11 -2.88
C ARG A 179 19.56 4.91 -4.11
N TYR A 180 20.73 5.55 -4.09
CA TYR A 180 21.25 6.28 -5.25
C TYR A 180 21.49 5.36 -6.45
N ARG A 181 22.01 4.13 -6.23
CA ARG A 181 22.17 3.13 -7.29
C ARG A 181 20.84 2.65 -7.87
N ALA A 182 19.79 2.58 -7.04
CA ALA A 182 18.44 2.19 -7.47
C ALA A 182 17.69 3.31 -8.21
N ALA A 183 18.06 4.58 -8.00
CA ALA A 183 17.33 5.75 -8.51
C ALA A 183 17.09 5.75 -10.03
N PRO A 184 18.08 5.44 -10.90
CA PRO A 184 17.85 5.43 -12.35
C PRO A 184 16.74 4.47 -12.77
N ARG A 185 16.67 3.28 -12.14
CA ARG A 185 15.62 2.29 -12.43
C ARG A 185 14.24 2.80 -12.00
N ALA A 186 14.12 3.35 -10.79
CA ALA A 186 12.86 3.87 -10.29
C ALA A 186 12.34 5.03 -11.17
N LEU A 187 13.21 5.99 -11.52
CA LEU A 187 12.85 7.11 -12.38
C LEU A 187 12.48 6.66 -13.80
N THR A 188 13.16 5.64 -14.34
CA THR A 188 12.80 5.03 -15.63
C THR A 188 11.41 4.40 -15.57
N GLY A 189 11.09 3.66 -14.51
CA GLY A 189 9.76 3.09 -14.31
C GLY A 189 8.67 4.16 -14.25
N ILE A 190 8.88 5.26 -13.52
CA ILE A 190 7.96 6.40 -13.47
C ILE A 190 7.74 6.99 -14.87
N ARG A 191 8.84 7.25 -15.61
CA ARG A 191 8.77 7.78 -16.97
C ARG A 191 7.97 6.86 -17.90
N ASP A 192 8.23 5.56 -17.84
CA ASP A 192 7.61 4.59 -18.74
C ASP A 192 6.12 4.41 -18.41
N SER A 193 5.73 4.45 -17.13
CA SER A 193 4.32 4.46 -16.72
C SER A 193 3.58 5.72 -17.17
N LEU A 194 4.21 6.89 -17.08
CA LEU A 194 3.66 8.13 -17.64
C LEU A 194 3.47 8.02 -19.15
N ALA A 195 4.44 7.43 -19.87
CA ALA A 195 4.37 7.24 -21.31
C ALA A 195 3.27 6.25 -21.72
N VAL A 196 3.14 5.13 -21.01
CA VAL A 196 2.06 4.14 -21.24
C VAL A 196 0.69 4.76 -20.99
N SER A 197 0.54 5.56 -19.93
CA SER A 197 -0.73 6.23 -19.61
C SER A 197 -1.08 7.30 -20.64
N ALA A 198 -0.07 8.09 -21.05
CA ALA A 198 -0.21 9.07 -22.12
C ALA A 198 -0.67 8.44 -23.44
N ALA A 199 -0.13 7.27 -23.80
CA ALA A 199 -0.54 6.53 -24.99
C ALA A 199 -2.01 6.05 -24.92
N GLN A 200 -2.58 5.94 -23.72
CA GLN A 200 -3.98 5.62 -23.47
C GLN A 200 -4.87 6.87 -23.32
N GLY A 201 -4.31 8.07 -23.52
CA GLY A 201 -5.02 9.34 -23.41
C GLY A 201 -5.16 9.87 -21.98
N VAL A 202 -4.50 9.25 -21.00
CA VAL A 202 -4.54 9.67 -19.60
C VAL A 202 -3.25 10.40 -19.26
N LEU A 203 -3.37 11.71 -19.02
CA LEU A 203 -2.24 12.61 -18.80
C LEU A 203 -2.37 13.29 -17.44
N PRO A 204 -1.26 13.46 -16.69
CA PRO A 204 -1.29 14.29 -15.52
C PRO A 204 -1.63 15.76 -15.88
N PRO A 205 -2.25 16.52 -14.97
CA PRO A 205 -2.54 17.93 -15.20
C PRO A 205 -1.26 18.71 -15.53
N ARG A 206 -1.29 19.51 -16.61
CA ARG A 206 -0.10 20.25 -17.11
C ARG A 206 0.65 21.02 -16.01
N GLY A 207 -0.08 21.73 -15.14
CA GLY A 207 0.53 22.50 -14.06
C GLY A 207 1.29 21.63 -13.05
N GLN A 208 0.85 20.39 -12.81
CA GLN A 208 1.56 19.43 -11.97
C GLN A 208 2.82 18.92 -12.65
N VAL A 209 2.77 18.65 -13.97
CA VAL A 209 3.94 18.26 -14.76
C VAL A 209 5.02 19.35 -14.69
N GLU A 210 4.65 20.60 -14.95
CA GLU A 210 5.58 21.74 -14.90
C GLU A 210 6.16 21.98 -13.49
N ALA A 211 5.35 21.79 -12.45
CA ALA A 211 5.81 21.92 -11.08
C ALA A 211 6.82 20.81 -10.69
N VAL A 212 6.53 19.55 -11.04
CA VAL A 212 7.42 18.42 -10.76
C VAL A 212 8.71 18.49 -11.59
N ALA A 213 8.63 18.94 -12.84
CA ALA A 213 9.81 19.21 -13.67
C ALA A 213 10.75 20.21 -13.00
N ARG A 214 10.22 21.35 -12.54
CA ARG A 214 11.03 22.35 -11.80
C ARG A 214 11.64 21.78 -10.51
N GLN A 215 10.88 21.00 -9.74
CA GLN A 215 11.41 20.34 -8.54
C GLN A 215 12.55 19.36 -8.88
N THR A 216 12.46 18.67 -10.01
CA THR A 216 13.50 17.75 -10.49
C THR A 216 14.76 18.51 -10.88
N ASP A 217 14.64 19.60 -11.64
CA ASP A 217 15.76 20.46 -12.03
C ASP A 217 16.46 21.08 -10.82
N ASP A 218 15.68 21.57 -9.86
CA ASP A 218 16.21 22.15 -8.63
C ASP A 218 16.94 21.11 -7.78
N LEU A 219 16.37 19.90 -7.65
CA LEU A 219 17.01 18.80 -6.94
C LEU A 219 18.33 18.40 -7.60
N ALA A 220 18.35 18.23 -8.93
CA ALA A 220 19.54 17.89 -9.68
C ALA A 220 20.64 18.96 -9.53
N ARG A 221 20.25 20.25 -9.57
CA ARG A 221 21.17 21.37 -9.37
C ARG A 221 21.80 21.34 -7.98
N ILE A 222 21.00 21.12 -6.94
CA ILE A 222 21.46 21.04 -5.55
C ILE A 222 22.44 19.87 -5.38
N LEU A 223 22.06 18.67 -5.80
CA LEU A 223 22.90 17.47 -5.66
C LEU A 223 24.23 17.61 -6.43
N ALA A 224 24.20 18.15 -7.64
CA ALA A 224 25.42 18.42 -8.42
C ALA A 224 26.31 19.50 -7.80
N SER A 225 25.74 20.47 -7.09
CA SER A 225 26.51 21.50 -6.38
C SER A 225 27.20 20.93 -5.14
N GLN A 226 26.52 20.07 -4.37
CA GLN A 226 27.07 19.39 -3.20
C GLN A 226 28.24 18.47 -3.59
N ALA A 227 28.04 17.65 -4.63
CA ALA A 227 29.09 16.79 -5.16
C ALA A 227 30.35 17.58 -5.57
N ARG A 228 30.20 18.80 -6.12
CA ARG A 228 31.35 19.66 -6.46
C ARG A 228 31.97 20.36 -5.25
N GLY A 229 31.17 20.76 -4.27
CA GLY A 229 31.64 21.38 -3.02
C GLY A 229 32.47 20.42 -2.18
N ASP A 230 32.03 19.17 -2.04
CA ASP A 230 32.74 18.13 -1.29
C ASP A 230 34.08 17.77 -1.94
N LEU A 231 34.16 17.77 -3.27
CA LEU A 231 35.41 17.57 -4.01
C LEU A 231 36.40 18.73 -3.84
N SER A 232 35.92 19.95 -3.57
CA SER A 232 36.78 21.12 -3.35
C SER A 232 37.23 21.28 -1.88
N GLY A 233 36.55 20.64 -0.93
CA GLY A 233 36.82 20.74 0.52
C GLY A 233 37.80 19.68 1.07
N GLY A 234 38.20 18.69 0.27
CA GLY A 234 39.08 17.57 0.67
C GLY A 234 40.58 17.89 0.80
N GLY A 235 40.98 19.17 0.76
CA GLY A 235 42.34 19.60 1.02
C GLY A 235 42.61 19.70 2.53
N HIS A 236 42.77 18.56 3.20
CA HIS A 236 43.26 18.54 4.58
C HIS A 236 44.71 19.04 4.58
N ALA A 237 44.89 20.33 4.87
CA ALA A 237 46.21 20.90 5.14
C ALA A 237 46.78 20.17 6.36
N ALA A 238 47.76 19.30 6.13
CA ALA A 238 48.57 18.74 7.20
C ALA A 238 49.19 19.90 8.00
N PRO A 239 49.17 19.87 9.35
CA PRO A 239 49.95 20.82 10.12
C PRO A 239 51.42 20.43 9.92
N GLY A 240 52.10 21.15 9.04
CA GLY A 240 53.54 21.11 8.90
C GLY A 240 54.16 21.55 10.23
N GLY A 241 54.89 20.64 10.87
CA GLY A 241 55.71 20.95 12.02
C GLY A 241 56.80 21.97 11.66
N ALA A 242 57.05 22.88 12.58
CA ALA A 242 58.31 23.59 12.69
C ALA A 242 58.56 23.88 14.18
N LEU A 243 59.58 23.19 14.68
CA LEU A 243 60.54 23.51 15.76
C LEU A 243 60.15 24.59 16.78
#